data_AF-A0A2T0TMR5-F1
#
_entry.id   AF-A0A2T0TMR5-F1
#
_cell.length_a   1.000
_cell.length_b   1.000
_cell.length_c   1.000
_cell.angle_alpha   90.00
_cell.angle_beta   90.00
_cell.angle_gamma   90.00
#
_symmetry.space_group_name_H-M   'P 1'
#
loop_
_entity.id
_entity.type
_entity.pdbx_description
1 polymer ?
#
loop_
_entity_poly.entity_id
_entity_poly.type
_entity_poly.pdbx_seq_one_letter_code
_entity_poly.pdbx_strand_id
1 'polypeptide(L)' 'MRVADQYKDCTGVGPQKCLWVKIGDAPTWTLQYAGIDGFTYEEGFEYTLTVNRERVENPPMDGSSVRYTLVNVIDKTKR' A
#
# COMPACT_ATOMS: atom_id res chain seq x y z
N MET A 1 0.80 5.10 -7.56
CA MET A 1 1.21 3.96 -6.73
C MET A 1 0.69 2.70 -7.39
N ARG A 2 1.53 1.67 -7.58
CA ARG A 2 1.08 0.37 -8.11
C ARG A 2 1.02 -0.65 -6.99
N VAL A 3 -0.02 -1.50 -6.98
CA VAL A 3 -0.21 -2.57 -6.00
C VAL A 3 -0.27 -3.88 -6.77
N ALA A 4 0.55 -4.85 -6.38
CA ALA A 4 0.62 -6.15 -7.04
C ALA A 4 -0.61 -7.01 -6.77
N ASP A 5 -0.76 -8.06 -7.56
CA ASP A 5 -1.85 -9.04 -7.55
C ASP A 5 -1.79 -10.07 -6.42
N GLN A 6 -0.75 -10.01 -5.58
CA GLN A 6 -0.60 -10.87 -4.42
C GLN A 6 -0.14 -10.10 -3.18
N TYR A 7 -0.56 -10.58 -2.01
CA TYR A 7 0.07 -10.21 -0.75
C TYR A 7 1.46 -10.85 -0.62
N LYS A 8 2.33 -10.23 0.17
CA LYS A 8 3.60 -10.83 0.61
C LYS A 8 3.59 -11.04 2.12
N ASP A 9 4.20 -12.14 2.56
CA ASP A 9 4.48 -12.36 3.97
C ASP A 9 5.43 -11.29 4.49
N CYS A 10 5.07 -10.69 5.61
CA CYS A 10 5.83 -9.62 6.26
C CYS A 10 5.65 -9.70 7.78
N THR A 11 6.57 -9.10 8.51
CA THR A 11 6.47 -8.98 9.97
C THR A 11 6.48 -7.50 10.34
N GLY A 12 5.36 -7.02 10.89
CA GLY A 12 5.28 -5.70 11.54
C GLY A 12 5.42 -5.88 13.04
N VAL A 13 4.32 -5.69 13.77
CA VAL A 13 4.22 -6.09 15.19
C VAL A 13 4.22 -7.62 15.35
N GLY A 14 3.77 -8.35 14.32
CA GLY A 14 3.81 -9.81 14.22
C GLY A 14 3.70 -10.27 12.76
N PRO A 15 3.69 -11.61 12.51
CA PRO A 15 3.53 -12.16 11.17
C PRO A 15 2.18 -11.77 10.56
N GLN A 16 2.20 -11.22 9.36
CA GLN A 16 1.01 -10.77 8.64
C GLN A 16 1.22 -10.77 7.12
N LYS A 17 0.18 -10.42 6.37
CA LYS A 17 0.21 -10.23 4.92
C LYS A 17 0.23 -8.74 4.60
N CYS A 18 1.27 -8.28 3.89
CA CYS A 18 1.43 -6.88 3.48
C CYS A 18 1.20 -6.71 1.98
N LEU A 19 0.74 -5.53 1.60
CA LEU A 19 0.66 -5.16 0.18
C LEU A 19 2.07 -5.06 -0.39
N TRP A 20 2.24 -5.53 -1.63
CA TRP A 20 3.49 -5.37 -2.37
C TRP A 20 3.31 -4.26 -3.39
N VAL A 21 4.02 -3.15 -3.21
CA VAL A 21 3.70 -1.88 -3.88
C VAL A 21 4.92 -1.23 -4.50
N LYS A 22 4.70 -0.51 -5.59
CA LYS A 22 5.69 0.35 -6.25
C LYS A 22 5.22 1.79 -6.14
N ILE A 23 6.00 2.62 -5.45
CA ILE A 23 5.64 4.01 -5.16
C ILE A 23 6.32 4.93 -6.19
N GLY A 24 5.52 5.69 -6.94
CA GLY A 24 6.03 6.54 -8.03
C GLY A 24 6.86 5.73 -9.03
N ASP A 25 8.02 6.27 -9.38
CA ASP A 25 8.99 5.66 -10.30
C ASP A 25 10.10 4.86 -9.57
N ALA A 26 9.89 4.49 -8.31
CA ALA A 26 10.86 3.70 -7.55
C ALA A 26 11.27 2.45 -8.36
N PRO A 27 12.56 2.09 -8.45
CA PRO A 27 13.01 1.02 -9.33
C PRO A 27 12.50 -0.37 -8.89
N THR A 28 12.22 -0.54 -7.60
CA THR A 28 11.85 -1.81 -6.97
C THR A 28 10.50 -1.74 -6.27
N TRP A 29 9.89 -2.91 -6.12
CA TRP A 29 8.71 -3.09 -5.28
C TRP A 29 9.10 -3.16 -3.81
N THR A 30 8.23 -2.65 -2.94
CA THR A 30 8.44 -2.54 -1.50
C THR A 30 7.22 -3.07 -0.75
N LEU A 31 7.43 -3.50 0.50
CA LEU A 31 6.33 -3.92 1.36
C LEU A 31 5.67 -2.69 1.96
N GLN A 32 4.35 -2.65 1.84
CA GLN A 32 3.52 -1.62 2.44
C GLN A 32 2.76 -2.26 3.60
N TYR A 33 3.26 -1.97 4.80
CA TYR A 33 2.79 -2.51 6.07
C TYR A 33 1.51 -1.84 6.54
N ALA A 34 1.34 -0.55 6.23
CA ALA A 34 0.13 0.19 6.51
C ALA A 34 -0.87 0.05 5.35
N GLY A 35 -2.16 -0.04 5.66
CA GLY A 35 -3.21 0.05 4.65
C GLY A 35 -3.20 1.37 3.87
N ILE A 36 -4.03 1.43 2.84
CA ILE A 36 -4.35 2.66 2.12
C ILE A 36 -5.81 2.97 2.45
N ASP A 37 -6.06 4.11 3.09
CA ASP A 37 -7.41 4.47 3.53
C ASP A 37 -8.35 4.65 2.35
N GLY A 38 -9.52 4.03 2.42
CA GLY A 38 -10.51 4.03 1.34
C GLY A 38 -10.20 3.06 0.20
N PHE A 39 -9.09 2.32 0.25
CA PHE A 39 -8.77 1.28 -0.73
C PHE A 39 -9.09 -0.11 -0.18
N THR A 40 -9.92 -0.86 -0.92
CA THR A 40 -10.17 -2.27 -0.65
C THR A 40 -9.43 -3.10 -1.69
N TYR A 41 -8.49 -3.92 -1.21
CA TYR A 41 -7.71 -4.79 -2.06
C TYR A 41 -8.44 -6.11 -2.31
N GLU A 42 -8.36 -6.61 -3.55
CA GLU A 42 -8.79 -7.96 -3.92
C GLU A 42 -7.61 -8.70 -4.54
N GLU A 43 -7.34 -9.91 -4.05
CA GLU A 43 -6.26 -10.77 -4.54
C GLU A 43 -6.52 -11.22 -5.98
N GLY A 44 -5.45 -11.37 -6.77
CA GLY A 44 -5.51 -11.66 -8.20
C GLY A 44 -5.73 -10.42 -9.09
N PHE A 45 -5.73 -9.21 -8.52
CA PHE A 45 -5.79 -7.97 -9.28
C PHE A 45 -4.58 -7.08 -9.03
N GLU A 46 -3.96 -6.60 -10.11
CA GLU A 46 -2.99 -5.52 -10.05
C GLU A 46 -3.72 -4.17 -10.18
N TYR A 47 -3.31 -3.20 -9.37
CA TYR A 47 -3.91 -1.87 -9.34
C TYR A 47 -2.90 -0.78 -9.65
N THR A 48 -3.36 0.26 -10.35
CA THR A 48 -2.69 1.56 -10.41
C THR A 48 -3.57 2.59 -9.70
N LEU A 49 -3.05 3.17 -8.63
CA LEU A 49 -3.76 4.08 -7.73
C LEU A 49 -3.14 5.47 -7.74
N THR A 50 -3.99 6.49 -7.71
CA THR A 50 -3.61 7.83 -7.24
C THR A 50 -3.87 7.87 -5.74
N VAL A 51 -2.84 8.18 -4.96
CA VAL A 51 -2.91 8.26 -3.49
C VAL A 51 -2.37 9.60 -3.03
N ASN A 52 -2.99 10.18 -2.00
CA ASN A 52 -2.43 11.29 -1.26
C ASN A 52 -1.49 10.75 -0.17
N ARG A 53 -0.35 11.39 0.03
CA ARG A 53 0.65 11.02 1.05
C ARG A 53 0.81 12.17 2.02
N GLU A 54 0.41 11.94 3.25
CA GLU A 54 0.45 12.96 4.30
C GLU A 54 1.38 12.50 5.42
N ARG A 55 2.22 13.42 5.88
CA ARG A 55 3.05 13.18 7.06
C ARG A 55 2.18 13.33 8.29
N VAL A 56 2.22 12.33 9.16
CA VAL A 56 1.57 12.38 10.47
C VAL A 56 2.58 13.01 11.43
N GLU A 57 2.27 14.18 11.99
CA GLU A 57 3.20 14.92 12.88
C GLU A 57 3.43 14.20 14.21
N ASN A 58 2.42 13.52 14.75
CA ASN A 58 2.50 12.73 15.98
C ASN A 58 1.99 11.31 15.70
N PRO A 59 2.77 10.46 15.00
CA PRO A 59 2.35 9.10 14.74
C PRO A 59 2.30 8.30 16.05
N PRO A 60 1.46 7.25 16.13
CA PRO A 60 1.53 6.27 17.20
C PRO A 60 2.95 5.71 17.32
N MET A 61 3.36 5.26 18.51
CA MET A 61 4.72 4.74 18.75
C MET A 61 5.13 3.65 17.74
N ASP A 62 4.20 2.78 17.35
CA ASP A 62 4.39 1.70 16.38
C ASP A 62 3.70 1.97 15.03
N GLY A 63 3.24 3.20 14.80
CA GLY A 63 2.51 3.62 13.61
C GLY A 63 3.40 4.22 12.53
N SER A 64 2.96 4.13 11.27
CA SER A 64 3.62 4.81 10.16
C SER A 64 3.56 6.34 10.35
N SER A 65 4.68 7.03 10.12
CA SER A 65 4.73 8.49 10.03
C SER A 65 4.13 9.04 8.73
N VAL A 66 3.68 8.16 7.83
CA VAL A 66 3.05 8.50 6.55
C VAL A 66 1.70 7.80 6.44
N ARG A 67 0.66 8.59 6.21
CA ARG A 67 -0.69 8.13 5.89
C ARG A 67 -0.90 8.15 4.38
N TYR A 68 -1.48 7.06 3.86
CA TYR A 68 -1.84 6.93 2.45
C TYR A 68 -3.36 6.92 2.34
N THR A 69 -3.92 7.85 1.57
CA THR A 69 -5.37 7.93 1.33
C THR A 69 -5.63 7.76 -0.15
N LEU A 70 -6.56 6.87 -0.51
CA LEU A 70 -6.96 6.67 -1.89
C LEU A 70 -7.62 7.94 -2.41
N VAL A 71 -7.11 8.45 -3.53
CA VAL A 71 -7.75 9.54 -4.29
C VAL A 71 -8.55 8.96 -5.43
N ASN A 72 -7.96 8.05 -6.21
CA ASN A 72 -8.65 7.38 -7.31
C ASN A 72 -7.99 6.04 -7.69
N VAL A 73 -8.77 5.12 -8.25
CA VAL A 73 -8.27 3.91 -8.92
C VAL A 73 -8.16 4.23 -10.41
N ILE A 74 -6.93 4.28 -10.92
CA ILE A 74 -6.66 4.56 -12.34
C ILE A 74 -6.87 3.29 -13.17
N ASP A 75 -6.40 2.15 -12.66
CA ASP A 75 -6.49 0.86 -13.35
C ASP A 75 -6.69 -0.28 -12.34
N LYS A 76 -7.49 -1.27 -12.73
CA LYS A 76 -7.68 -2.55 -12.03
C LYS A 76 -7.65 -3.65 -13.09
N THR A 77 -6.59 -4.44 -13.11
CA THR A 77 -6.39 -5.50 -14.10
C THR A 77 -6.28 -6.86 -13.40
N LYS A 78 -7.07 -7.84 -13.84
CA LYS A 78 -6.99 -9.21 -13.35
C LYS A 78 -5.71 -9.87 -13.88
N ARG A 79 -4.98 -10.57 -12.99
CA ARG A 79 -3.80 -11.35 -13.32
C ARG A 79 -4.09 -12.85 -13.36
#